data_AF-A0A3Q4G1S8-F1
#
_entry.id   AF-A0A3Q4G1S8-F1
#
_cell.length_a   1.000
_cell.length_b   1.000
_cell.length_c   1.000
_cell.angle_alpha   90.00
_cell.angle_beta   90.00
_cell.angle_gamma   90.00
#
_symmetry.space_group_name_H-M   'P 1'
#
loop_
_entity.id
_entity.type
_entity.pdbx_description
1 polymer ?
#
loop_
_entity_poly.entity_id
_entity_poly.type
_entity_poly.pdbx_seq_one_letter_code
_entity_poly.pdbx_strand_id
1 'polypeptide(L)'
;MTSSSAPRMVNSYKRTSSPRSPTNSGELFTPAHEENVRFIHDTWQCVLRDIRSTQNSDRNDRGPQEYVEKNPNPNLHSFTPVDLSDLKKRNTQDSKKS
;
A
#
# COMPACT_ATOMS: atom_id res chain seq x y z
N MET A 1 -17.84 -23.45 19.79
CA MET A 1 -17.74 -22.72 18.50
C MET A 1 -17.79 -21.23 18.80
N THR A 2 -16.64 -20.57 18.92
CA THR A 2 -16.57 -19.14 19.25
C THR A 2 -16.37 -18.35 17.97
N SER A 3 -17.44 -17.78 17.44
CA SER A 3 -17.40 -16.88 16.30
C SER A 3 -16.81 -15.53 16.74
N SER A 4 -15.66 -15.15 16.19
CA SER A 4 -15.05 -13.84 16.42
C SER A 4 -15.87 -12.76 15.70
N SER A 5 -16.56 -11.90 16.44
CA SER A 5 -17.23 -10.74 15.88
C SER A 5 -16.19 -9.66 15.58
N ALA A 6 -15.92 -9.41 14.30
CA ALA A 6 -15.05 -8.32 13.89
C ALA A 6 -15.61 -6.98 14.42
N PRO A 7 -14.78 -6.08 14.99
CA PRO A 7 -15.24 -4.81 15.51
C PRO A 7 -15.70 -3.90 14.36
N ARG A 8 -17.00 -3.60 14.32
CA ARG A 8 -17.54 -2.57 13.41
C ARG A 8 -17.21 -1.20 13.95
N MET A 9 -16.45 -0.42 13.19
CA MET A 9 -16.20 0.99 13.49
C MET A 9 -17.50 1.80 13.31
N VAL A 10 -18.06 2.28 14.41
CA VAL A 10 -19.14 3.27 14.41
C VAL A 10 -18.49 4.64 14.28
N ASN A 11 -18.63 5.29 13.12
CA ASN A 11 -18.12 6.63 12.90
C ASN A 11 -19.08 7.65 13.54
N SER A 12 -18.94 7.91 14.83
CA SER A 12 -19.63 9.01 15.50
C SER A 12 -18.86 10.32 15.23
N TYR A 13 -19.40 11.17 14.37
CA TYR A 13 -18.81 12.46 13.92
C TYR A 13 -18.79 13.56 15.00
N LYS A 14 -18.53 13.21 16.27
CA LYS A 14 -18.23 14.21 17.29
C LYS A 14 -16.76 14.58 17.12
N ARG A 15 -16.47 15.84 16.80
CA ARG A 15 -15.12 16.40 16.84
C ARG A 15 -14.56 16.21 18.25
N THR A 16 -13.86 15.12 18.50
CA THR A 16 -12.98 15.00 19.65
C THR A 16 -11.85 15.97 19.36
N SER A 17 -11.71 17.03 20.17
CA SER A 17 -10.47 17.81 20.20
C SER A 17 -9.33 16.79 20.33
N SER A 18 -8.47 16.70 19.32
CA SER A 18 -7.30 15.84 19.40
C SER A 18 -6.57 16.17 20.72
N PRO A 19 -6.21 15.18 21.55
CA PRO A 19 -5.37 15.45 22.69
C PRO A 19 -4.08 16.07 22.15
N ARG A 20 -3.78 17.28 22.63
CA ARG A 20 -2.56 18.00 22.28
C ARG A 20 -1.37 17.13 22.69
N SER A 21 -0.45 16.87 21.77
CA SER A 21 0.72 16.02 22.04
C SER A 21 1.46 16.50 23.29
N PRO A 22 1.91 15.59 24.18
CA PRO A 22 2.69 16.01 25.32
C PRO A 22 4.02 16.59 24.85
N THR A 23 4.38 17.76 25.35
CA THR A 23 5.70 18.37 25.23
C THR A 23 6.68 17.59 26.12
N ASN A 24 7.06 16.39 25.71
CA ASN A 24 8.15 15.67 26.35
C ASN A 24 9.05 15.07 25.27
N SER A 25 10.31 15.49 25.27
CA SER A 25 11.36 15.03 24.35
C SER A 25 11.91 13.65 24.70
N GLY A 26 11.29 12.92 25.63
CA GLY A 26 11.49 11.49 25.79
C GLY A 26 10.47 10.75 24.95
N GLU A 27 10.94 9.93 24.02
CA GLU A 27 10.09 9.02 23.23
C GLU A 27 9.37 8.08 24.20
N LEU A 28 8.16 8.45 24.60
CA LEU A 28 7.31 7.62 25.43
C LEU A 28 6.78 6.53 24.52
N PHE A 29 7.47 5.39 24.45
CA PHE A 29 6.98 4.17 23.81
C PHE A 29 5.68 3.76 24.51
N THR A 30 4.57 4.31 24.03
CA THR A 30 3.25 3.98 24.56
C THR A 30 3.02 2.48 24.38
N PRO A 31 2.23 1.81 25.24
CA PRO A 31 1.89 0.41 25.03
C PRO A 31 1.38 0.14 23.60
N ALA A 32 0.58 1.06 23.05
CA ALA A 32 0.11 1.01 21.66
C ALA A 32 1.24 1.04 20.62
N HIS A 33 2.32 1.79 20.86
CA HIS A 33 3.49 1.80 19.99
C HIS A 33 4.14 0.41 19.95
N GLU A 34 4.34 -0.22 21.10
CA GLU A 34 4.89 -1.57 21.16
C GLU A 34 4.00 -2.59 20.43
N GLU A 35 2.67 -2.47 20.57
CA GLU A 35 1.73 -3.33 19.84
C GLU A 35 1.80 -3.11 18.33
N ASN A 36 1.86 -1.85 17.88
CA ASN A 36 1.96 -1.51 16.47
C ASN A 36 3.27 -2.04 15.86
N VAL A 37 4.39 -1.89 16.57
CA VAL A 37 5.69 -2.41 16.13
C VAL A 37 5.66 -3.92 16.02
N ARG A 38 5.13 -4.63 17.04
CA ARG A 38 4.93 -6.09 16.99
C ARG A 38 4.03 -6.51 15.84
N PHE A 39 2.90 -5.83 15.66
CA PHE A 39 1.95 -6.13 14.59
C PHE A 39 2.57 -5.97 13.20
N ILE A 40 3.27 -4.86 12.94
CA ILE A 40 3.94 -4.61 11.66
C ILE A 40 5.02 -5.66 11.42
N HIS A 41 5.85 -5.94 12.43
CA HIS A 41 6.91 -6.94 12.33
C HIS A 41 6.35 -8.32 11.97
N ASP A 42 5.40 -8.82 12.74
CA ASP A 42 4.87 -10.17 12.58
C ASP A 42 4.11 -10.33 11.27
N THR A 43 3.32 -9.32 10.89
CA THR A 43 2.63 -9.27 9.59
C THR A 43 3.64 -9.29 8.45
N TRP A 44 4.72 -8.52 8.55
CA TRP A 44 5.75 -8.47 7.52
C TRP A 44 6.51 -9.80 7.40
N GLN A 45 6.81 -10.48 8.51
CA GLN A 45 7.41 -11.82 8.47
C GLN A 45 6.51 -12.84 7.76
N CYS A 46 5.19 -12.76 7.94
CA CYS A 46 4.24 -13.59 7.18
C CYS A 46 4.32 -13.30 5.67
N VAL A 47 4.31 -12.02 5.27
CA VAL A 47 4.45 -11.61 3.86
C VAL A 47 5.77 -12.12 3.25
N LEU A 48 6.89 -11.97 3.96
CA LEU A 48 8.20 -12.44 3.49
C LEU A 48 8.22 -13.97 3.30
N ARG A 49 7.60 -14.72 4.22
CA ARG A 49 7.48 -16.18 4.11
C ARG A 49 6.64 -16.58 2.92
N ASP A 50 5.52 -15.91 2.69
CA ASP A 50 4.64 -16.17 1.55
C ASP A 50 5.35 -15.87 0.22
N ILE A 51 6.10 -14.77 0.14
CA ILE A 51 6.93 -14.44 -1.04
C ILE A 51 7.99 -15.52 -1.27
N ARG A 52 8.68 -15.99 -0.22
CA ARG A 52 9.70 -17.05 -0.33
C ARG A 52 9.08 -18.40 -0.68
N SER A 53 7.90 -18.72 -0.17
CA SER A 53 7.17 -19.94 -0.48
C SER A 53 6.62 -19.92 -1.92
N THR A 54 6.18 -18.76 -2.39
CA THR A 54 5.69 -18.55 -3.76
C THR A 54 6.84 -18.60 -4.77
N GLN A 55 8.04 -18.13 -4.44
CA GLN A 55 9.21 -18.29 -5.32
C GLN A 55 9.70 -19.75 -5.42
N ASN A 56 9.47 -20.58 -4.41
CA ASN A 56 9.89 -21.99 -4.40
C ASN A 56 8.80 -22.96 -4.89
N SER A 57 7.60 -22.48 -5.16
CA SER A 57 6.49 -23.25 -5.73
C SER A 57 6.19 -22.66 -7.10
N ASP A 58 6.01 -23.47 -8.14
CA ASP A 58 5.63 -23.00 -9.50
C ASP A 58 4.30 -22.20 -9.56
N ARG A 59 3.67 -21.91 -8.41
CA ARG A 59 2.57 -20.95 -8.25
C ARG A 59 3.08 -19.52 -8.36
N ASN A 60 3.36 -19.09 -9.59
CA ASN A 60 3.67 -17.69 -9.92
C ASN A 60 2.47 -16.73 -9.72
N ASP A 61 1.28 -17.25 -9.35
CA ASP A 61 0.01 -16.50 -9.27
C ASP A 61 -0.15 -15.59 -8.04
N ARG A 62 0.86 -15.49 -7.15
CA ARG A 62 0.81 -14.61 -5.96
C ARG A 62 1.88 -13.52 -5.94
N GLY A 63 2.59 -13.34 -7.05
CA GLY A 63 3.48 -12.20 -7.27
C GLY A 63 2.73 -10.98 -7.81
N PRO A 64 3.43 -9.86 -8.07
CA PRO A 64 2.90 -8.78 -8.88
C PRO A 64 2.33 -9.36 -10.19
N GLN A 65 1.03 -9.20 -10.38
CA GLN A 65 0.36 -9.71 -11.57
C GLN A 65 0.61 -8.72 -12.72
N GLU A 66 1.32 -9.17 -13.74
CA GLU A 66 1.36 -8.43 -15.01
C GLU A 66 -0.04 -8.45 -15.63
N TYR A 67 -0.54 -7.28 -15.98
CA TYR A 67 -1.78 -7.17 -16.73
C TYR A 67 -1.54 -7.67 -18.15
N VAL A 68 -2.17 -8.79 -18.50
CA VAL A 68 -2.21 -9.31 -19.86
C VAL A 68 -3.65 -9.23 -20.33
N GLU A 69 -3.88 -8.48 -21.40
CA GLU A 69 -5.21 -8.36 -22.01
C GLU A 69 -5.61 -9.71 -22.64
N LYS A 70 -6.56 -10.42 -22.00
CA LYS A 70 -7.02 -11.74 -22.46
C LYS A 70 -7.92 -11.66 -23.70
N ASN A 71 -8.64 -10.55 -23.84
CA ASN A 71 -9.54 -10.27 -24.96
C ASN A 71 -9.15 -8.92 -25.55
N PRO A 72 -8.49 -8.89 -26.73
CA PRO A 72 -8.00 -7.64 -27.30
C PRO A 72 -9.17 -6.70 -27.58
N ASN A 73 -9.09 -5.47 -27.08
CA ASN A 73 -10.09 -4.47 -27.34
C ASN A 73 -9.98 -3.96 -28.79
N PRO A 74 -11.00 -4.16 -29.64
CA PRO A 74 -10.95 -3.71 -31.04
C PRO A 74 -10.88 -2.18 -31.18
N ASN A 75 -11.19 -1.43 -30.12
CA ASN A 75 -11.06 0.03 -30.13
C ASN A 75 -9.60 0.51 -29.94
N LEU A 76 -8.67 -0.39 -29.60
CA LEU A 76 -7.26 -0.06 -29.37
C LEU A 76 -6.36 -0.31 -30.58
N HIS A 77 -6.90 -0.58 -31.78
CA HIS A 77 -6.09 -0.85 -32.98
C HIS A 77 -5.15 0.28 -33.39
N SER A 78 -5.51 1.53 -33.07
CA SER A 78 -4.68 2.72 -33.32
C SER A 78 -4.03 3.27 -32.06
N PHE A 79 -4.05 2.51 -30.95
CA PHE A 79 -3.42 2.93 -29.72
C PHE A 79 -1.91 2.79 -29.83
N THR A 80 -1.20 3.91 -29.67
CA THR A 80 0.26 3.92 -29.54
C THR A 80 0.60 4.04 -28.06
N PRO A 81 1.23 3.02 -27.43
CA PRO A 81 1.63 3.10 -26.04
C PRO A 81 2.52 4.30 -25.76
N VAL A 82 2.27 4.98 -24.66
CA VAL A 82 3.09 6.12 -24.22
C VAL A 82 4.27 5.58 -23.41
N ASP A 83 5.50 5.92 -23.81
CA ASP A 83 6.67 5.65 -22.97
C ASP A 83 6.68 6.61 -21.78
N LEU A 84 6.59 6.05 -20.58
CA LEU A 84 6.65 6.79 -19.32
C LEU A 84 8.02 7.45 -19.12
N SER A 85 9.08 6.93 -19.74
CA SER A 85 10.42 7.52 -19.70
C SER A 85 10.49 8.88 -20.41
N ASP A 86 9.70 9.05 -21.48
CA ASP A 86 9.64 10.27 -22.27
C ASP A 86 8.77 11.36 -21.64
N LEU A 87 7.74 10.96 -20.88
CA LEU A 87 6.90 11.91 -20.13
C LEU A 87 7.70 12.65 -19.05
N LYS A 88 8.66 11.97 -18.41
CA LYS A 88 9.55 12.56 -17.41
C LYS A 88 10.44 13.66 -17.98
N LYS A 89 10.90 13.53 -19.23
CA LYS A 89 11.80 14.48 -19.91
C LYS A 89 11.09 15.80 -20.28
N ARG A 90 9.79 15.75 -20.57
CA ARG A 90 8.99 16.93 -20.95
C ARG A 90 8.61 17.82 -19.77
N ASN A 91 8.36 17.24 -18.59
CA ASN A 91 7.93 18.00 -17.41
C ASN A 91 9.05 18.93 -16.87
N THR A 92 10.31 18.69 -17.22
CA THR A 92 11.44 19.55 -16.84
C THR A 92 11.66 20.75 -17.78
N GLN A 93 10.99 20.82 -18.94
CA GLN A 93 11.23 21.87 -19.93
C GLN A 93 10.28 23.07 -19.82
N ASP A 94 9.10 22.89 -19.21
CA ASP A 94 8.09 23.95 -19.06
C ASP A 94 8.31 24.88 -17.85
N SER A 95 9.17 24.52 -16.89
CA SER A 95 9.45 25.37 -15.72
C SER A 95 10.42 26.54 -16.00
N LYS A 96 10.74 26.83 -17.27
CA LYS A 96 11.70 27.88 -17.67
C LYS A 96 11.09 29.04 -18.45
N LYS A 97 9.75 29.20 -18.40
CA LYS A 97 9.09 30.40 -18.92
C LYS A 97 8.02 30.92 -17.96
N SER A 98 8.47 31.60 -16.90
CA SER A 98 7.73 32.63 -16.17
C SER A 98 8.73 33.54 -15.47
#